data_AF-A0A9P5X6P3-F1
#
_entry.id   AF-A0A9P5X6P3-F1
#
_cell.length_a   1.000
_cell.length_b   1.000
_cell.length_c   1.000
_cell.angle_alpha   90.00
_cell.angle_beta   90.00
_cell.angle_gamma   90.00
#
_symmetry.space_group_name_H-M   'P 1'
#
loop_
_entity.id
_entity.type
_entity.pdbx_description
1 polymer ?
#
loop_
_entity_poly.entity_id
_entity_poly.type
_entity_poly.pdbx_seq_one_letter_code
_entity_poly.pdbx_strand_id
1 'polypeptide(L)'
;MYTNRERDSLPDPHPDDLIHVYSLQNAESGIGNDYFKRKNVIRLRLEGEQFLLQARDVTGVVEWIEALQAAANIALDLDERPMPRGPLFPR
;
A
#
# COMPACT_ATOMS: atom_id res chain seq x y z
N MET A 1 -21.17 -23.27 -19.98
CA MET A 1 -20.42 -22.00 -19.98
C MET A 1 -21.04 -21.13 -18.89
N TYR A 2 -20.43 -21.03 -17.71
CA TYR A 2 -20.96 -20.19 -16.63
C TYR A 2 -20.33 -18.81 -16.67
N THR A 3 -21.21 -17.82 -16.73
CA THR A 3 -20.95 -16.41 -17.00
C THR A 3 -20.40 -15.72 -15.76
N ASN A 4 -19.27 -15.05 -15.94
CA ASN A 4 -18.63 -14.13 -15.01
C ASN A 4 -19.50 -12.88 -14.81
N ARG A 5 -20.24 -12.70 -13.69
CA ARG A 5 -20.84 -11.38 -13.32
C ARG A 5 -21.50 -11.16 -11.94
N GLU A 6 -21.16 -11.90 -10.87
CA GLU A 6 -21.74 -11.64 -9.51
C GLU A 6 -20.71 -11.18 -8.45
N ARG A 7 -19.59 -10.56 -8.83
CA ARG A 7 -18.45 -10.38 -7.90
C ARG A 7 -18.14 -8.97 -7.37
N ASP A 8 -18.87 -7.92 -7.75
CA ASP A 8 -18.47 -6.55 -7.37
C ASP A 8 -19.61 -5.75 -6.71
N SER A 9 -20.19 -6.26 -5.61
CA SER A 9 -20.85 -5.40 -4.62
C SER A 9 -20.45 -5.84 -3.22
N LEU A 10 -19.18 -5.59 -2.87
CA LEU A 10 -18.84 -5.54 -1.45
C LEU A 10 -19.66 -4.39 -0.85
N PRO A 11 -20.42 -4.62 0.23
CA PRO A 11 -21.12 -3.53 0.90
C PRO A 11 -20.08 -2.50 1.39
N ASP A 12 -20.43 -1.22 1.31
CA ASP A 12 -19.61 -0.18 1.90
C ASP A 12 -19.47 -0.48 3.41
N PRO A 13 -18.24 -0.49 3.96
CA PRO A 13 -18.03 -0.81 5.36
C PRO A 13 -18.69 0.26 6.25
N HIS A 14 -19.39 -0.19 7.29
CA HIS A 14 -19.91 0.71 8.33
C HIS A 14 -18.74 1.21 9.20
N PRO A 15 -18.83 2.40 9.83
CA PRO A 15 -17.79 2.86 10.77
C PRO A 15 -17.46 1.85 11.88
N ASP A 16 -18.44 1.04 12.29
CA ASP A 16 -18.25 -0.03 13.29
C ASP A 16 -17.44 -1.22 12.78
N ASP A 17 -17.27 -1.36 11.45
CA ASP A 17 -16.43 -2.39 10.83
C ASP A 17 -14.93 -2.00 10.86
N LEU A 18 -14.59 -0.79 11.32
CA LEU A 18 -13.22 -0.32 11.42
C LEU A 18 -12.48 -1.05 12.55
N ILE A 19 -11.63 -2.00 12.16
CA ILE A 19 -10.86 -2.80 13.11
C ILE A 19 -9.64 -2.03 13.63
N HIS A 20 -8.96 -1.27 12.76
CA HIS A 20 -7.73 -0.58 13.11
C HIS A 20 -7.40 0.57 12.15
N VAL A 21 -6.67 1.57 12.66
CA VAL A 21 -6.12 2.68 11.88
C VAL A 21 -4.63 2.75 12.15
N TYR A 22 -3.84 2.71 11.08
CA TYR A 22 -2.39 2.82 11.15
C TYR A 22 -1.92 4.19 10.66
N SER A 23 -0.92 4.75 11.33
CA SER A 23 -0.11 5.83 10.79
C SER A 23 0.76 5.31 9.63
N LEU A 24 0.98 6.16 8.63
CA LEU A 24 1.91 5.90 7.53
C LEU A 24 3.30 6.49 7.78
N GLN A 25 3.56 7.05 8.96
CA GLN A 25 4.89 7.53 9.31
C GLN A 25 5.89 6.38 9.31
N ASN A 26 6.98 6.53 8.55
CA ASN A 26 8.00 5.50 8.36
C ASN A 26 7.45 4.17 7.81
N ALA A 27 6.29 4.22 7.13
CA ALA A 27 5.71 3.06 6.49
C ALA A 27 6.57 2.56 5.32
N GLU A 28 6.64 1.24 5.17
CA GLU A 28 7.30 0.61 4.03
C GLU A 28 6.31 -0.26 3.26
N SER A 29 6.34 -0.16 1.93
CA SER A 29 5.55 -1.00 1.03
C SER A 29 6.39 -1.54 -0.12
N GLY A 30 6.20 -2.81 -0.46
CA GLY A 30 6.91 -3.46 -1.55
C GLY A 30 6.28 -4.79 -1.98
N ILE A 31 6.86 -5.43 -2.99
CA ILE A 31 6.37 -6.71 -3.51
C ILE A 31 6.67 -7.84 -2.51
N GLY A 32 5.67 -8.65 -2.15
CA GLY A 32 5.82 -9.84 -1.32
C GLY A 32 6.36 -11.05 -2.09
N ASN A 33 7.59 -10.94 -2.62
CA ASN A 33 8.16 -11.90 -3.57
C ASN A 33 8.49 -13.28 -2.97
N ASP A 34 8.54 -13.40 -1.65
CA ASP A 34 8.72 -14.64 -0.91
C ASP A 34 7.40 -15.38 -0.64
N TYR A 35 6.25 -14.79 -1.00
CA TYR A 35 4.94 -15.40 -0.81
C TYR A 35 4.40 -16.00 -2.11
N PHE A 36 4.55 -17.32 -2.26
CA PHE A 36 4.20 -18.02 -3.50
C PHE A 36 2.76 -18.57 -3.55
N LYS A 37 1.99 -18.49 -2.45
CA LYS A 37 0.64 -19.07 -2.38
C LYS A 37 -0.42 -18.24 -3.12
N ARG A 38 -0.21 -16.94 -3.30
CA ARG A 38 -1.10 -16.04 -4.03
C ARG A 38 -0.28 -15.09 -4.90
N LYS A 39 -0.85 -14.70 -6.03
CA LYS A 39 -0.26 -13.67 -6.91
C LYS A 39 -0.62 -12.27 -6.41
N ASN A 40 0.12 -11.27 -6.89
CA ASN A 40 -0.17 -9.86 -6.68
C ASN A 40 -0.17 -9.46 -5.20
N VAL A 41 0.82 -9.96 -4.44
CA VAL A 41 0.91 -9.73 -3.01
C VAL A 41 1.88 -8.58 -2.72
N ILE A 42 1.41 -7.65 -1.90
CA ILE A 42 2.16 -6.51 -1.37
C ILE A 42 2.49 -6.81 0.08
N ARG A 43 3.73 -6.56 0.47
CA ARG A 43 4.17 -6.51 1.86
C ARG A 43 4.05 -5.07 2.34
N LEU A 44 3.40 -4.88 3.47
CA LEU A 44 3.38 -3.63 4.21
C LEU A 44 4.03 -3.81 5.58
N ARG A 45 4.75 -2.79 6.00
CA ARG A 45 5.23 -2.61 7.37
C ARG A 45 4.76 -1.25 7.89
N LEU A 46 3.87 -1.27 8.88
CA LEU A 46 3.28 -0.09 9.50
C LEU A 46 3.45 -0.21 11.02
N GLU A 47 3.90 0.85 11.69
CA GLU A 47 4.00 0.89 13.17
C GLU A 47 4.75 -0.29 13.82
N GLY A 48 5.69 -0.91 13.07
CA GLY A 48 6.43 -2.09 13.52
C GLY A 48 5.75 -3.43 13.24
N GLU A 49 4.49 -3.44 12.81
CA GLU A 49 3.76 -4.64 12.36
C GLU A 49 4.01 -4.93 10.88
N GLN A 50 3.94 -6.21 10.49
CA GLN A 50 4.11 -6.64 9.10
C GLN A 50 2.95 -7.52 8.65
N PHE A 51 2.38 -7.18 7.49
CA PHE A 51 1.28 -7.95 6.90
C PHE A 51 1.38 -8.01 5.37
N LEU A 52 0.57 -8.91 4.79
CA LEU A 52 0.48 -9.15 3.35
C LEU A 52 -0.91 -8.75 2.85
N LEU A 53 -0.98 -7.91 1.84
CA LEU A 53 -2.21 -7.54 1.14
C LEU A 53 -2.20 -8.12 -0.28
N GLN A 54 -3.33 -8.65 -0.73
CA GLN A 54 -3.49 -9.12 -2.10
C GLN A 54 -4.22 -8.07 -2.94
N ALA A 55 -3.59 -7.60 -4.01
CA ALA A 55 -4.22 -6.75 -5.02
C ALA A 55 -5.00 -7.58 -6.05
N ARG A 56 -5.93 -6.93 -6.76
CA ARG A 56 -6.77 -7.55 -7.80
C ARG A 56 -5.93 -8.08 -8.96
N ASP A 57 -4.99 -7.27 -9.45
CA ASP A 57 -4.12 -7.54 -10.58
C ASP A 57 -2.74 -6.89 -10.39
N VAL A 58 -1.86 -7.04 -11.40
CA VAL A 58 -0.49 -6.49 -11.35
C VAL A 58 -0.48 -4.97 -11.41
N THR A 59 -1.42 -4.35 -12.12
CA THR A 59 -1.55 -2.88 -12.16
C THR A 59 -1.89 -2.36 -10.78
N GLY A 60 -2.84 -2.99 -10.09
CA GLY A 60 -3.18 -2.66 -8.72
C GLY A 60 -1.99 -2.79 -7.76
N VAL A 61 -1.09 -3.76 -7.96
CA VAL A 61 0.14 -3.85 -7.14
C VAL A 61 0.96 -2.57 -7.24
N VAL A 62 1.17 -2.07 -8.47
CA VAL A 62 1.94 -0.86 -8.72
C VAL A 62 1.24 0.36 -8.12
N GLU A 63 -0.06 0.53 -8.42
CA GLU A 63 -0.86 1.66 -7.93
C GLU A 63 -0.88 1.74 -6.39
N TRP A 64 -1.08 0.61 -5.71
CA TRP A 64 -1.08 0.58 -4.25
C TRP A 64 0.30 0.88 -3.67
N ILE A 65 1.38 0.33 -4.23
CA ILE A 65 2.74 0.61 -3.75
C ILE A 65 3.08 2.09 -3.94
N GLU A 66 2.79 2.67 -5.10
CA GLU A 66 3.06 4.08 -5.38
C GLU A 66 2.24 5.01 -4.47
N ALA A 67 0.96 4.72 -4.28
CA ALA A 67 0.09 5.50 -3.40
C ALA A 67 0.56 5.45 -1.94
N LEU A 68 0.91 4.26 -1.43
CA LEU A 68 1.40 4.09 -0.06
C LEU A 68 2.75 4.79 0.15
N GLN A 69 3.67 4.70 -0.80
CA GLN A 69 4.96 5.41 -0.73
C GLN A 69 4.77 6.92 -0.79
N ALA A 70 3.90 7.42 -1.68
CA ALA A 70 3.59 8.84 -1.77
C ALA A 70 2.98 9.37 -0.46
N ALA A 71 2.06 8.61 0.13
CA ALA A 71 1.44 8.95 1.40
C ALA A 71 2.45 8.91 2.57
N ALA A 72 3.31 7.89 2.63
CA ALA A 72 4.37 7.80 3.65
C ALA A 72 5.33 9.00 3.59
N ASN A 73 5.68 9.48 2.40
CA ASN A 73 6.54 10.66 2.21
C ASN A 73 5.96 11.95 2.79
N ILE A 74 4.63 12.04 2.92
CA ILE A 74 3.93 13.21 3.46
C ILE A 74 3.29 12.95 4.83
N ALA A 75 3.54 11.79 5.44
CA ALA A 75 2.93 11.41 6.72
C ALA A 75 3.66 11.98 7.95
N LEU A 76 4.98 12.23 7.83
CA LEU A 76 5.76 12.90 8.87
C LEU A 76 5.34 14.37 9.00
N ASP A 77 5.61 14.95 10.16
CA ASP A 77 5.43 16.39 10.37
C ASP A 77 6.35 17.18 9.45
N LEU A 78 5.95 18.41 9.09
CA LEU A 78 6.67 19.21 8.10
C LEU A 78 8.13 19.46 8.50
N ASP A 79 8.39 19.64 9.79
CA ASP A 79 9.72 19.90 10.34
C ASP A 79 10.63 18.66 10.33
N GLU A 80 10.05 17.46 10.28
CA GLU A 80 10.77 16.18 10.26
C GLU A 80 10.98 15.63 8.85
N ARG A 81 10.29 16.19 7.85
CA ARG A 81 10.40 15.71 6.47
C ARG A 81 11.78 16.01 5.88
N PRO A 82 12.45 15.03 5.26
CA PRO A 82 13.68 15.29 4.54
C PRO A 82 13.41 16.24 3.38
N MET A 83 14.27 17.24 3.21
CA MET A 83 14.19 18.12 2.04
C MET A 83 14.29 17.29 0.76
N PRO A 84 13.49 17.60 -0.28
CA PRO A 84 13.58 16.91 -1.55
C PRO A 84 15.00 17.05 -2.11
N ARG A 85 15.56 15.95 -2.60
CA ARG A 85 16.87 15.98 -3.24
C ARG A 85 16.78 16.85 -4.49
N GLY A 86 17.59 17.91 -4.54
CA GLY A 86 17.72 18.74 -5.74
C GLY A 86 18.23 17.93 -6.94
N PRO A 87 18.09 18.47 -8.17
CA PRO A 87 18.56 17.80 -9.37
C PRO A 87 20.05 17.42 -9.23
N LEU A 88 20.35 16.14 -9.44
CA LEU A 88 21.72 15.65 -9.48
C LEU A 88 22.32 16.07 -10.82
N PHE A 89 23.16 17.09 -10.81
CA PHE A 89 23.97 17.42 -11.97
C PHE A 89 25.17 16.46 -12.03
N PRO A 90 25.37 15.75 -13.15
CA PRO A 90 26.60 14.99 -13.36
C PRO A 90 27.78 15.98 -13.30
N ARG A 91 28.85 15.55 -12.63
CA ARG A 91 30.12 16.30 -12.60
C ARG A 91 30.88 16.14 -13.90
#